data_AF-A0AAW6PTU9-F1
#
_entry.id   AF-A0AAW6PTU9-F1
#
_cell.length_a   1.000
_cell.length_b   1.000
_cell.length_c   1.000
_cell.angle_alpha   90.00
_cell.angle_beta   90.00
_cell.angle_gamma   90.00
#
_symmetry.space_group_name_H-M   'P 1'
#
loop_
_entity.id
_entity.type
_entity.pdbx_description
1 polymer ?
#
loop_
_entity_poly.entity_id
_entity_poly.type
_entity_poly.pdbx_seq_one_letter_code
_entity_poly.pdbx_strand_id
1 'polypeptide(L)'
;MSSESLMIGWDVGGWNCDRNRLSRDALVVIDQNLQMRGKPWRGNLREQINQAKTTDDFVRSLLLACDVEIVRRDATVVLGIDTPLGFSTELVNLLVSGHSVPVVNASATNPYLFRYTERFLFERGLSPLSAIKDMIGSQATKGMHVLARFLPNRPCCGIWTDDAQVTPSRSTPALQNSRR
;
A
#
# COMPACT_ATOMS: atom_id res chain seq x y z
N MET A 1 -24.09 -18.86 6.97
CA MET A 1 -23.13 -18.24 7.91
C MET A 1 -22.42 -17.15 7.15
N SER A 2 -22.45 -15.90 7.62
CA SER A 2 -21.67 -14.82 7.01
C SER A 2 -20.19 -15.16 7.16
N SER A 3 -19.40 -15.12 6.08
CA SER A 3 -17.95 -15.09 6.23
C SER A 3 -17.59 -13.80 6.95
N GLU A 4 -16.66 -13.88 7.90
CA GLU A 4 -16.14 -12.70 8.59
C GLU A 4 -15.21 -11.95 7.63
N SER A 5 -15.34 -10.63 7.53
CA SER A 5 -14.42 -9.80 6.74
C SER A 5 -13.80 -8.70 7.61
N LEU A 6 -12.47 -8.57 7.49
CA LEU A 6 -11.70 -7.53 8.15
C LEU A 6 -10.92 -6.72 7.13
N MET A 7 -10.79 -5.42 7.39
CA MET A 7 -10.01 -4.50 6.59
C MET A 7 -8.92 -3.88 7.47
N ILE A 8 -7.67 -4.01 7.06
CA ILE A 8 -6.51 -3.45 7.73
C ILE A 8 -6.01 -2.28 6.90
N GLY A 9 -5.96 -1.08 7.46
CA GLY A 9 -5.29 0.07 6.85
C GLY A 9 -3.87 0.18 7.37
N TRP A 10 -2.90 0.34 6.47
CA TRP A 10 -1.48 0.47 6.80
C TRP A 10 -0.86 1.72 6.17
N ASP A 11 -0.52 2.70 7.01
CA ASP A 11 0.37 3.81 6.68
C ASP A 11 1.82 3.35 6.85
N VAL A 12 2.56 3.27 5.73
CA VAL A 12 3.82 2.54 5.65
C VAL A 12 4.97 3.38 6.18
N GLY A 13 5.61 2.90 7.24
CA GLY A 13 6.80 3.49 7.82
C GLY A 13 8.10 3.04 7.14
N GLY A 14 9.22 3.65 7.55
CA GLY A 14 10.56 3.27 7.10
C GLY A 14 11.08 1.96 7.73
N TRP A 15 12.06 1.29 7.12
CA TRP A 15 12.62 0.01 7.58
C TRP A 15 13.22 0.07 8.98
N ASN A 16 13.89 1.18 9.32
CA ASN A 16 14.59 1.39 10.59
C ASN A 16 14.00 2.60 11.35
N CYS A 17 12.67 2.64 11.47
CA CYS A 17 11.92 3.75 12.06
C CYS A 17 11.83 3.70 13.60
N ASP A 18 12.61 2.86 14.26
CA ASP A 18 12.52 2.61 15.72
C ASP A 18 12.69 3.91 16.53
N ARG A 19 13.59 4.79 16.07
CA ARG A 19 13.96 6.05 16.76
C ARG A 19 13.16 7.27 16.32
N ASN A 20 12.52 7.25 15.15
CA ASN A 20 11.77 8.39 14.63
C ASN A 20 10.26 8.08 14.64
N ARG A 21 9.54 8.69 15.59
CA ARG A 21 8.10 8.48 15.76
C ARG A 21 7.27 8.85 14.53
N LEU A 22 7.74 9.79 13.72
CA LEU A 22 7.03 10.27 12.53
C LEU A 22 7.18 9.35 11.33
N SER A 23 8.18 8.46 11.31
CA SER A 23 8.41 7.52 10.20
C SER A 23 7.97 6.08 10.53
N ARG A 24 7.26 5.88 11.64
CA ARG A 24 6.74 4.59 12.08
C ARG A 24 5.57 4.14 11.23
N ASP A 25 5.47 2.83 11.07
CA ASP A 25 4.28 2.18 10.53
C ASP A 25 3.09 2.51 11.44
N ALA A 26 1.92 2.74 10.85
CA ALA A 26 0.67 2.85 11.58
C ALA A 26 -0.39 1.90 11.01
N LEU A 27 -1.12 1.22 11.90
CA LEU A 27 -2.15 0.25 11.53
C LEU A 27 -3.48 0.59 12.19
N VAL A 28 -4.57 0.34 11.46
CA VAL A 28 -5.94 0.33 11.98
C VAL A 28 -6.66 -0.88 11.40
N VAL A 29 -7.51 -1.52 12.19
CA VAL A 29 -8.35 -2.63 11.75
C VAL A 29 -9.82 -2.22 11.90
N ILE A 30 -10.61 -2.47 10.86
CA ILE A 30 -12.07 -2.29 10.88
C ILE A 30 -12.76 -3.58 10.43
N ASP A 31 -13.98 -3.78 10.88
CA ASP A 31 -14.83 -4.87 10.43
C ASP A 31 -15.70 -4.49 9.21
N GLN A 32 -16.49 -5.45 8.73
CA GLN A 32 -17.47 -5.28 7.65
C GLN A 32 -18.54 -4.20 7.89
N ASN A 33 -18.76 -3.80 9.14
CA ASN A 33 -19.69 -2.73 9.52
C ASN A 33 -18.94 -1.38 9.69
N LEU A 34 -17.70 -1.31 9.23
CA LEU A 34 -16.79 -0.17 9.34
C LEU A 34 -16.52 0.26 10.80
N GLN A 35 -16.67 -0.67 11.75
CA GLN A 35 -16.37 -0.42 13.16
C GLN A 35 -14.92 -0.79 13.44
N MET A 36 -14.25 0.03 14.25
CA MET A 36 -12.87 -0.23 14.68
C MET A 36 -12.82 -1.51 15.53
N ARG A 37 -11.86 -2.39 15.21
CA ARG A 37 -11.54 -3.59 15.99
C ARG A 37 -10.18 -3.41 16.65
N GLY A 38 -10.10 -3.77 17.94
CA GLY A 38 -8.86 -3.62 18.71
C GLY A 38 -8.46 -2.15 18.88
N LYS A 39 -7.17 -1.85 18.75
CA LYS A 39 -6.59 -0.52 18.95
C LYS A 39 -5.68 -0.14 17.78
N PRO A 40 -5.65 1.15 17.38
CA PRO A 40 -4.65 1.63 16.44
C PRO A 40 -3.25 1.35 16.96
N TRP A 41 -2.37 0.89 16.07
CA TRP A 41 -0.99 0.55 16.42
C TRP A 41 0.00 1.46 15.71
N ARG A 42 1.12 1.77 16.38
CA ARG A 42 2.26 2.49 15.81
C ARG A 42 3.58 1.86 16.22
N GLY A 43 4.42 1.51 15.25
CA GLY A 43 5.71 0.87 15.52
C GLY A 43 6.54 0.62 14.27
N ASN A 44 7.38 -0.41 14.29
CA ASN A 44 8.16 -0.84 13.14
C ASN A 44 7.78 -2.29 12.79
N LEU A 45 7.23 -2.52 11.60
CA LEU A 45 6.80 -3.85 11.15
C LEU A 45 7.95 -4.72 10.62
N ARG A 46 9.19 -4.23 10.63
CA ARG A 46 10.34 -4.97 10.10
C ARG A 46 10.50 -6.36 10.74
N GLU A 47 10.28 -6.48 12.04
CA GLU A 47 10.42 -7.76 12.74
C GLU A 47 9.34 -8.77 12.29
N GLN A 48 8.09 -8.33 12.24
CA GLN A 48 6.94 -9.10 11.78
C GLN A 48 7.14 -9.57 10.33
N ILE A 49 7.60 -8.67 9.44
CA ILE A 49 7.91 -9.00 8.05
C ILE A 49 9.00 -10.08 7.95
N ASN A 50 10.06 -9.97 8.76
CA ASN A 50 11.16 -10.93 8.74
C ASN A 50 10.77 -12.30 9.31
N GLN A 51 9.95 -12.33 10.36
CA GLN A 51 9.56 -13.58 11.04
C GLN A 51 8.45 -14.33 10.30
N ALA A 52 7.58 -13.62 9.57
CA ALA A 52 6.50 -14.24 8.82
C ALA A 52 7.04 -15.11 7.67
N LYS A 53 6.57 -16.36 7.62
CA LYS A 53 6.90 -17.34 6.58
C LYS A 53 5.80 -17.43 5.53
N THR A 54 4.57 -17.13 5.92
CA THR A 54 3.38 -17.17 5.08
C THR A 54 2.59 -15.86 5.19
N THR A 55 1.66 -15.65 4.26
CA THR A 55 0.71 -14.52 4.29
C THR A 55 -0.14 -14.55 5.55
N ASP A 56 -0.59 -15.73 5.97
CA ASP A 56 -1.32 -15.94 7.23
C ASP A 56 -0.51 -15.50 8.45
N ASP A 57 0.77 -15.87 8.53
CA ASP A 57 1.65 -15.45 9.63
C ASP A 57 1.78 -13.93 9.67
N PHE A 58 1.96 -13.31 8.51
CA PHE A 58 2.06 -11.87 8.39
C PHE A 58 0.77 -11.18 8.84
N VAL A 59 -0.39 -11.56 8.28
CA VAL A 59 -1.70 -10.98 8.64
C VAL A 59 -2.00 -11.16 10.12
N ARG A 60 -1.76 -12.35 10.69
CA ARG A 60 -1.93 -12.58 12.13
C ARG A 60 -1.04 -11.66 12.97
N SER A 61 0.20 -11.43 12.56
CA SER A 61 1.09 -10.52 13.28
C SER A 61 0.58 -9.07 13.28
N LEU A 62 -0.07 -8.61 12.20
CA LEU A 62 -0.68 -7.28 12.12
C LEU A 62 -1.90 -7.16 13.06
N LEU A 63 -2.76 -8.18 13.07
CA LEU A 63 -3.93 -8.24 13.94
C LEU A 63 -3.52 -8.25 15.43
N LEU A 64 -2.53 -9.07 15.78
CA LEU A 64 -1.96 -9.12 17.13
C LEU A 64 -1.35 -7.78 17.54
N ALA A 65 -0.66 -7.07 16.64
CA ALA A 65 -0.14 -5.74 16.91
C ALA A 65 -1.27 -4.74 17.26
N CYS A 66 -2.45 -4.92 16.68
CA CYS A 66 -3.63 -4.10 16.91
C CYS A 66 -4.52 -4.62 18.04
N ASP A 67 -4.12 -5.60 18.85
CA ASP A 67 -4.94 -6.18 19.92
C ASP A 67 -6.29 -6.74 19.39
N VAL A 68 -6.27 -7.32 18.19
CA VAL A 68 -7.42 -7.97 17.55
C VAL A 68 -7.26 -9.48 17.65
N GLU A 69 -8.30 -10.15 18.15
CA GLU A 69 -8.34 -11.61 18.25
C GLU A 69 -8.15 -12.28 16.88
N ILE A 70 -7.54 -13.46 16.91
CA ILE A 70 -7.25 -14.23 15.69
C ILE A 70 -8.58 -14.60 15.02
N VAL A 71 -8.78 -14.05 13.83
CA VAL A 71 -9.90 -14.37 12.94
C VAL A 71 -9.87 -15.83 12.54
N ARG A 72 -11.04 -16.38 12.24
CA ARG A 72 -11.17 -17.72 11.68
C ARG A 72 -10.36 -17.85 10.38
N ARG A 73 -9.87 -19.05 10.08
CA ARG A 73 -9.10 -19.31 8.84
C ARG A 73 -9.88 -19.02 7.55
N ASP A 74 -11.20 -19.02 7.60
CA ASP A 74 -12.10 -18.72 6.47
C ASP A 74 -12.50 -17.24 6.39
N ALA A 75 -11.89 -16.36 7.19
CA ALA A 75 -12.15 -14.93 7.14
C ALA A 75 -11.45 -14.27 5.95
N THR A 76 -12.14 -13.35 5.28
CA THR A 76 -11.57 -12.55 4.19
C THR A 76 -10.88 -11.32 4.77
N VAL A 77 -9.59 -11.15 4.49
CA VAL A 77 -8.82 -9.98 4.93
C VAL A 77 -8.45 -9.09 3.75
N VAL A 78 -8.71 -7.79 3.89
CA VAL A 78 -8.33 -6.76 2.93
C VAL A 78 -7.26 -5.87 3.56
N LEU A 79 -6.07 -5.80 2.96
CA LEU A 79 -4.99 -4.92 3.43
C LEU A 79 -4.85 -3.69 2.52
N GLY A 80 -5.27 -2.52 3.01
CA GLY A 80 -4.97 -1.24 2.39
C GLY A 80 -3.54 -0.81 2.71
N ILE A 81 -2.73 -0.54 1.69
CA ILE A 81 -1.32 -0.15 1.84
C ILE A 81 -1.12 1.27 1.31
N ASP A 82 -0.75 2.20 2.19
CA ASP A 82 -0.51 3.60 1.88
C ASP A 82 0.99 3.87 1.68
N THR A 83 1.45 3.57 0.46
CA THR A 83 2.79 3.92 -0.02
C THR A 83 2.84 3.82 -1.55
N PRO A 84 3.82 4.41 -2.25
CA PRO A 84 4.02 4.11 -3.65
C PRO A 84 4.37 2.63 -3.87
N LEU A 85 3.45 1.88 -4.48
CA LEU A 85 3.63 0.48 -4.85
C LEU A 85 4.12 0.28 -6.30
N GLY A 86 4.53 1.36 -6.94
CA GLY A 86 5.01 1.35 -8.31
C GLY A 86 5.35 2.74 -8.77
N PHE A 87 6.08 2.81 -9.88
CA PHE A 87 6.61 4.05 -10.44
C PHE A 87 6.18 4.22 -11.89
N SER A 88 6.47 5.38 -12.48
CA SER A 88 6.11 5.62 -13.88
C SER A 88 6.89 4.67 -14.81
N THR A 89 6.27 4.29 -15.92
CA THR A 89 6.90 3.43 -16.93
C THR A 89 8.21 4.04 -17.43
N GLU A 90 8.24 5.35 -17.58
CA GLU A 90 9.40 6.09 -18.06
C GLU A 90 10.57 6.03 -17.06
N LEU A 91 10.31 6.09 -15.76
CA LEU A 91 11.37 5.88 -14.77
C LEU A 91 11.86 4.44 -14.77
N VAL A 92 10.95 3.46 -14.85
CA VAL A 92 11.33 2.05 -14.88
C VAL A 92 12.22 1.77 -16.10
N ASN A 93 11.88 2.30 -17.28
CA ASN A 93 12.68 2.18 -18.49
C ASN A 93 14.05 2.86 -18.35
N LEU A 94 14.13 4.01 -17.69
CA LEU A 94 15.39 4.68 -17.41
C LEU A 94 16.29 3.83 -16.50
N LEU A 95 15.74 3.28 -15.41
CA LEU A 95 16.49 2.49 -14.43
C LEU A 95 16.92 1.12 -14.96
N VAL A 96 16.06 0.45 -15.73
CA VAL A 96 16.28 -0.93 -16.16
C VAL A 96 16.99 -1.00 -17.50
N SER A 97 16.68 -0.08 -18.42
CA SER A 97 17.17 -0.12 -19.81
C SER A 97 18.06 1.07 -20.18
N GLY A 98 18.23 2.07 -19.30
CA GLY A 98 18.96 3.29 -19.62
C GLY A 98 18.27 4.19 -20.65
N HIS A 99 16.98 3.94 -20.95
CA HIS A 99 16.24 4.71 -21.96
C HIS A 99 15.76 6.03 -21.38
N SER A 100 16.18 7.14 -22.00
CA SER A 100 15.73 8.48 -21.64
C SER A 100 14.50 8.91 -22.44
N VAL A 101 13.68 9.78 -21.85
CA VAL A 101 12.66 10.54 -22.58
C VAL A 101 13.29 11.71 -23.32
N PRO A 102 12.75 12.13 -24.49
CA PRO A 102 13.35 13.17 -25.31
C PRO A 102 13.26 14.57 -24.68
N VAL A 103 12.24 14.83 -23.85
CA VAL A 103 11.99 16.14 -23.25
C VAL A 103 11.51 16.00 -21.80
N VAL A 104 12.07 16.80 -20.90
CA VAL A 104 11.59 16.98 -19.53
C VAL A 104 11.06 18.41 -19.38
N ASN A 105 9.76 18.53 -19.09
CA ASN A 105 9.08 19.82 -18.95
C ASN A 105 8.94 20.22 -17.46
N ALA A 106 7.92 21.02 -17.14
CA ALA A 106 7.59 21.41 -15.77
C ALA A 106 7.35 20.19 -14.86
N SER A 107 7.44 20.40 -13.53
CA SER A 107 7.27 19.33 -12.54
C SER A 107 6.01 18.49 -12.80
N ALA A 108 4.84 19.12 -12.93
CA ALA A 108 3.56 18.43 -13.12
C ALA A 108 3.47 17.55 -14.38
N THR A 109 4.30 17.82 -15.39
CA THR A 109 4.33 17.08 -16.66
C THR A 109 5.61 16.25 -16.82
N ASN A 110 6.44 16.16 -15.78
CA ASN A 110 7.65 15.35 -15.81
C ASN A 110 7.27 13.85 -15.80
N PRO A 111 7.58 13.10 -16.88
CA PRO A 111 7.14 11.71 -17.02
C PRO A 111 7.79 10.76 -16.02
N TYR A 112 8.94 11.12 -15.43
CA TYR A 112 9.61 10.31 -14.43
C TYR A 112 8.96 10.41 -13.04
N LEU A 113 8.35 11.56 -12.71
CA LEU A 113 7.96 11.87 -11.34
C LEU A 113 6.58 11.32 -10.95
N PHE A 114 5.67 11.21 -11.92
CA PHE A 114 4.25 10.94 -11.67
C PHE A 114 3.78 9.76 -12.51
N ARG A 115 3.01 8.85 -11.93
CA ARG A 115 2.35 7.78 -12.70
C ARG A 115 1.14 8.36 -13.43
N TYR A 116 0.55 7.54 -14.28
CA TYR A 116 -0.67 7.89 -15.01
C TYR A 116 -1.76 8.48 -14.10
N THR A 117 -2.05 7.85 -12.95
CA THR A 117 -3.07 8.34 -12.01
C THR A 117 -2.77 9.75 -11.50
N GLU A 118 -1.52 10.04 -11.13
CA GLU A 118 -1.17 11.38 -10.64
C GLU A 118 -1.22 12.43 -11.76
N ARG A 119 -0.79 12.08 -12.98
CA ARG A 119 -0.89 12.96 -14.16
C ARG A 119 -2.36 13.28 -14.50
N PHE A 120 -3.24 12.28 -14.43
CA PHE A 120 -4.68 12.45 -14.62
C PHE A 120 -5.34 13.39 -13.58
N LEU A 121 -4.80 13.45 -12.36
CA LEU A 121 -5.24 14.39 -11.33
C LEU A 121 -4.75 15.82 -11.62
N PHE A 122 -3.51 15.99 -12.11
CA PHE A 122 -3.02 17.30 -12.57
C PHE A 122 -3.88 17.90 -13.68
N GLU A 123 -4.33 17.09 -14.64
CA GLU A 123 -5.25 17.52 -15.71
C GLU A 123 -6.58 18.08 -15.16
N ARG A 124 -6.93 17.79 -13.90
CA ARG A 124 -8.13 18.27 -13.20
C ARG A 124 -7.84 19.39 -12.20
N GLY A 125 -6.66 19.98 -12.25
CA GLY A 125 -6.25 21.06 -11.36
C GLY A 125 -5.87 20.61 -9.94
N LEU A 126 -5.69 19.30 -9.70
CA LEU A 126 -5.19 18.79 -8.43
C LEU A 126 -3.66 18.71 -8.46
N SER A 127 -3.04 18.67 -7.29
CA SER A 127 -1.57 18.60 -7.14
C SER A 127 -1.17 17.44 -6.23
N PRO A 128 -1.22 16.19 -6.74
CA PRO A 128 -0.82 15.01 -5.95
C PRO A 128 0.69 15.00 -5.68
N LEU A 129 1.08 14.29 -4.63
CA LEU A 129 2.49 14.05 -4.32
C LEU A 129 3.11 13.10 -5.35
N SER A 130 4.36 13.35 -5.69
CA SER A 130 5.16 12.52 -6.58
C SER A 130 5.64 11.26 -5.86
N ALA A 131 5.44 10.11 -6.49
CA ALA A 131 6.02 8.84 -6.03
C ALA A 131 7.56 8.88 -5.96
N ILE A 132 8.19 9.78 -6.71
CA ILE A 132 9.65 9.90 -6.81
C ILE A 132 10.19 11.04 -5.97
N LYS A 133 9.68 12.25 -6.17
CA LYS A 133 10.21 13.43 -5.49
C LYS A 133 9.83 13.44 -4.01
N ASP A 134 8.60 13.03 -3.69
CA ASP A 134 8.05 13.23 -2.35
C ASP A 134 8.01 11.93 -1.54
N MET A 135 7.92 10.77 -2.21
CA MET A 135 7.61 9.49 -1.56
C MET A 135 8.54 8.32 -1.97
N ILE A 136 9.69 8.57 -2.61
CA ILE A 136 10.66 7.51 -2.91
C ILE A 136 11.42 7.08 -1.66
N GLY A 137 11.87 5.81 -1.64
CA GLY A 137 12.85 5.32 -0.68
C GLY A 137 12.29 4.25 0.25
N SER A 138 12.49 4.43 1.56
CA SER A 138 12.32 3.34 2.52
C SER A 138 10.89 2.81 2.65
N GLN A 139 9.87 3.67 2.52
CA GLN A 139 8.47 3.27 2.68
C GLN A 139 8.00 2.51 1.43
N ALA A 140 8.24 3.08 0.24
CA ALA A 140 7.91 2.45 -1.04
C ALA A 140 8.56 1.06 -1.18
N THR A 141 9.86 0.95 -0.88
CA THR A 141 10.56 -0.34 -0.91
C THR A 141 10.01 -1.35 0.09
N LYS A 142 9.55 -0.91 1.27
CA LYS A 142 8.89 -1.78 2.25
C LYS A 142 7.55 -2.31 1.75
N GLY A 143 6.68 -1.45 1.24
CA GLY A 143 5.40 -1.88 0.69
C GLY A 143 5.57 -2.83 -0.50
N MET A 144 6.46 -2.48 -1.45
CA MET A 144 6.77 -3.33 -2.60
C MET A 144 7.36 -4.68 -2.17
N HIS A 145 8.21 -4.72 -1.14
CA HIS A 145 8.75 -5.97 -0.60
C HIS A 145 7.64 -6.85 -0.01
N VAL A 146 6.72 -6.28 0.79
CA VAL A 146 5.59 -7.02 1.36
C VAL A 146 4.72 -7.63 0.27
N LEU A 147 4.42 -6.87 -0.79
CA LEU A 147 3.68 -7.41 -1.93
C LEU A 147 4.40 -8.59 -2.58
N ALA A 148 5.68 -8.41 -2.94
CA ALA A 148 6.45 -9.46 -3.60
C ALA A 148 6.59 -10.73 -2.74
N ARG A 149 6.63 -10.59 -1.41
CA ARG A 149 6.85 -11.69 -0.47
C ARG A 149 5.56 -12.43 -0.10
N PHE A 150 4.47 -11.72 0.12
CA PHE A 150 3.23 -12.28 0.69
C PHE A 150 2.03 -12.22 -0.24
N LEU A 151 2.06 -11.39 -1.28
CA LEU A 151 0.92 -11.16 -2.18
C LEU A 151 1.41 -11.14 -3.64
N PRO A 152 2.06 -12.23 -4.12
CA PRO A 152 2.82 -12.21 -5.37
C PRO A 152 1.92 -12.11 -6.62
N ASN A 153 0.66 -12.53 -6.52
CA ASN A 153 -0.24 -12.53 -7.66
C ASN A 153 -0.87 -11.16 -7.83
N ARG A 154 -0.92 -10.68 -9.07
CA ARG A 154 -1.50 -9.37 -9.40
C ARG A 154 -2.62 -9.54 -10.43
N PRO A 155 -3.85 -9.84 -9.98
CA PRO A 155 -4.97 -10.06 -10.90
C PRO A 155 -5.29 -8.82 -11.74
N CYS A 156 -5.16 -7.62 -11.16
CA CYS A 156 -5.32 -6.37 -11.89
C CYS A 156 -4.54 -5.21 -11.25
N CYS A 157 -4.62 -4.02 -11.84
CA CYS A 157 -3.92 -2.85 -11.32
C CYS A 157 -4.51 -2.42 -9.96
N GLY A 158 -3.66 -2.30 -8.93
CA GLY A 158 -4.07 -1.87 -7.60
C GLY A 158 -4.61 -2.97 -6.70
N ILE A 159 -4.62 -4.22 -7.18
CA ILE A 159 -5.02 -5.41 -6.44
C ILE A 159 -3.92 -6.48 -6.56
N TRP A 160 -3.54 -7.04 -5.42
CA TRP A 160 -2.64 -8.20 -5.32
C TRP A 160 -3.36 -9.36 -4.62
N THR A 161 -2.78 -10.55 -4.50
CA THR A 161 -3.36 -11.65 -3.74
C THR A 161 -2.32 -12.76 -3.55
N ASP A 162 -2.58 -13.66 -2.63
CA ASP A 162 -1.86 -14.91 -2.40
C ASP A 162 -2.60 -16.15 -2.94
N ASP A 163 -3.63 -15.93 -3.77
CA ASP A 163 -4.62 -16.92 -4.25
C ASP A 163 -5.52 -17.52 -3.17
N ALA A 164 -5.36 -17.12 -1.90
CA ALA A 164 -6.05 -17.68 -0.73
C ALA A 164 -7.10 -16.74 -0.11
N GLN A 165 -7.72 -15.86 -0.91
CA GLN A 165 -8.75 -14.90 -0.49
C GLN A 165 -8.27 -13.66 0.29
N VAL A 166 -6.97 -13.29 0.23
CA VAL A 166 -6.53 -11.96 0.68
C VAL A 166 -6.47 -11.00 -0.51
N THR A 167 -7.22 -9.90 -0.45
CA THR A 167 -7.26 -8.86 -1.49
C THR A 167 -6.77 -7.54 -0.90
N PRO A 168 -5.51 -7.12 -1.08
CA PRO A 168 -5.07 -5.77 -0.80
C PRO A 168 -5.62 -4.82 -1.87
N SER A 169 -6.05 -3.64 -1.45
CA SER A 169 -6.53 -2.59 -2.36
C SER A 169 -5.74 -1.30 -2.15
N ARG A 170 -5.33 -0.66 -3.24
CA ARG A 170 -4.79 0.70 -3.22
C ARG A 170 -5.94 1.69 -3.03
N SER A 171 -5.90 2.51 -1.98
CA SER A 171 -6.85 3.61 -1.81
C SER A 171 -6.65 4.66 -2.91
N THR A 172 -7.49 4.59 -3.95
CA THR A 172 -7.70 5.68 -4.91
C THR A 172 -9.10 6.21 -4.63
N PRO A 173 -9.33 7.54 -4.50
CA PRO A 173 -10.68 8.04 -4.34
C PRO A 173 -11.50 7.66 -5.59
N ALA A 174 -12.45 6.73 -5.41
CA ALA A 174 -13.47 6.49 -6.40
C ALA A 174 -14.33 7.75 -6.47
N LEU A 175 -14.17 8.53 -7.54
CA LEU A 175 -15.10 9.59 -7.89
C LEU A 175 -16.46 8.92 -8.15
N GLN A 176 -17.34 8.94 -7.16
CA GLN A 176 -18.77 8.73 -7.37
C GLN A 176 -19.27 9.86 -8.26
N ASN A 177 -19.50 9.56 -9.54
CA ASN A 177 -20.32 10.41 -10.40
C ASN A 177 -21.77 10.26 -9.97
N SER A 178 -22.18 10.98 -8.93
CA SER A 178 -23.59 11.32 -8.71
C SER A 178 -23.88 12.65 -9.41
N ARG A 179 -24.15 12.59 -10.71
CA ARG A 179 -24.79 13.71 -11.40
C ARG A 179 -26.31 13.59 -11.19
N ARG A 180 -26.85 14.54 -10.42
CA ARG A 180 -28.20 15.06 -10.66
C ARG A 180 -28.18 15.91 -11.92
#